data_AF-A0A7L2WH68-F1
#
_entry.id   AF-A0A7L2WH68-F1
#
_cell.length_a   1.000
_cell.length_b   1.000
_cell.length_c   1.000
_cell.angle_alpha   90.00
_cell.angle_beta   90.00
_cell.angle_gamma   90.00
#
_symmetry.space_group_name_H-M   'P 1'
#
loop_
_entity.id
_entity.type
_entity.pdbx_description
1 polymer ?
#
loop_
_entity_poly.entity_id
_entity_poly.type
_entity_poly.pdbx_seq_one_letter_code
_entity_poly.pdbx_strand_id
1 'polypeptide(L)'
;SIPMKSLSCYNDYNSQVTCTWMEHSEAHALVGMILYQRDNIIMENKKMLCKHQTEKYLHEAPDSYVHWVCHTITNNFGIGVDDTYSFKPNKMLQAELNVDLFRKGKD
;
A
#
# COMPACT_ATOMS: atom_id res chain seq x y z
N SER A 1 1.32 7.50 -8.08
CA SER A 1 1.48 6.07 -7.76
C SER A 1 0.18 5.35 -8.07
N ILE A 2 0.22 4.19 -8.76
CA ILE A 2 -0.98 3.37 -9.05
C ILE A 2 -1.67 2.91 -7.76
N PRO A 3 -0.96 2.31 -6.77
CA PRO A 3 -1.56 1.92 -5.49
C PRO A 3 -2.47 2.98 -4.88
N MET A 4 -1.97 4.20 -4.73
CA MET A 4 -2.74 5.30 -4.12
C MET A 4 -3.92 5.75 -4.98
N LYS A 5 -3.78 5.78 -6.31
CA LYS A 5 -4.87 6.17 -7.22
C LYS A 5 -5.99 5.13 -7.27
N SER A 6 -5.64 3.85 -7.11
CA SER A 6 -6.57 2.72 -7.15
C SER A 6 -7.16 2.35 -5.79
N LEU A 7 -6.65 2.95 -4.70
CA LEU A 7 -7.09 2.63 -3.35
C LEU A 7 -8.55 3.07 -3.16
N SER A 8 -9.39 2.10 -2.83
CA SER A 8 -10.78 2.32 -2.44
C SER A 8 -11.04 1.58 -1.15
N CYS A 9 -11.59 2.24 -0.15
CA CYS A 9 -11.87 1.66 1.15
C CYS A 9 -13.32 1.92 1.54
N TYR A 10 -13.96 0.91 2.10
CA TYR A 10 -15.30 0.97 2.64
C TYR A 10 -15.34 0.18 3.95
N ASN A 11 -16.32 0.47 4.79
CA ASN A 11 -16.47 -0.19 6.07
C ASN A 11 -17.92 -0.60 6.30
N ASP A 12 -18.12 -1.57 7.19
CA ASP A 12 -19.43 -2.06 7.61
C ASP A 12 -20.04 -1.24 8.77
N TYR A 13 -19.32 -0.21 9.24
CA TYR A 13 -19.64 0.62 10.41
C TYR A 13 -19.87 -0.17 11.70
N ASN A 14 -19.36 -1.40 11.77
CA ASN A 14 -19.59 -2.32 12.88
C ASN A 14 -18.28 -2.92 13.38
N SER A 15 -17.52 -3.56 12.50
CA SER A 15 -16.34 -4.35 12.89
C SER A 15 -15.20 -4.36 11.88
N GLN A 16 -15.44 -3.98 10.62
CA GLN A 16 -14.52 -4.27 9.54
C GLN A 16 -14.40 -3.12 8.55
N VAL A 17 -13.15 -2.86 8.17
CA VAL A 17 -12.80 -2.04 7.01
C VAL A 17 -12.23 -2.95 5.93
N THR A 18 -12.72 -2.77 4.70
CA THR A 18 -12.24 -3.45 3.51
C THR A 18 -11.65 -2.42 2.55
N CYS A 19 -10.44 -2.68 2.07
CA CYS A 19 -9.79 -1.85 1.06
C CYS A 19 -9.42 -2.69 -0.15
N THR A 20 -9.60 -2.15 -1.34
CA THR A 20 -9.11 -2.70 -2.59
C THR A 20 -8.08 -1.77 -3.21
N TRP A 21 -7.02 -2.30 -3.79
CA TRP A 21 -6.03 -1.52 -4.52
C TRP A 21 -5.31 -2.38 -5.56
N MET A 22 -4.58 -1.72 -6.46
CA MET A 22 -3.84 -2.35 -7.55
C MET A 22 -2.40 -1.86 -7.62
N GLU A 23 -1.54 -2.70 -8.19
CA GLU A 23 -0.19 -2.31 -8.61
C GLU A 23 0.24 -3.07 -9.85
N HIS A 24 1.28 -2.58 -10.53
CA HIS A 24 1.86 -3.32 -11.64
C HIS A 24 2.58 -4.58 -11.14
N SER A 25 2.41 -5.70 -11.84
CA SER A 25 3.08 -6.96 -11.55
C SER A 25 4.61 -6.82 -11.55
N GLU A 26 5.15 -6.04 -12.48
CA GLU A 26 6.60 -5.75 -12.54
C GLU A 26 7.09 -4.94 -11.34
N ALA A 27 6.31 -3.94 -10.92
CA ALA A 27 6.63 -3.14 -9.74
C ALA A 27 6.58 -3.99 -8.46
N HIS A 28 5.59 -4.86 -8.34
CA HIS A 28 5.47 -5.80 -7.23
C HIS A 28 6.67 -6.75 -7.15
N ALA A 29 7.10 -7.30 -8.29
CA ALA A 29 8.26 -8.20 -8.36
C ALA A 29 9.55 -7.50 -7.91
N LEU A 30 9.71 -6.21 -8.22
CA LEU A 30 10.86 -5.42 -7.79
C LEU A 30 10.78 -5.05 -6.30
N VAL A 31 9.67 -4.44 -5.87
CA VAL A 31 9.40 -4.00 -4.50
C VAL A 31 7.90 -4.10 -4.22
N GLY A 32 7.48 -5.12 -3.49
CA GLY A 32 6.11 -5.24 -3.02
C GLY A 32 5.76 -4.16 -2.00
N MET A 33 4.51 -3.68 -2.03
CA MET A 33 4.01 -2.68 -1.09
C MET A 33 3.11 -3.30 -0.02
N ILE A 34 3.07 -2.67 1.15
CA ILE A 34 2.20 -3.01 2.27
C ILE A 34 1.32 -1.80 2.57
N LEU A 35 0.01 -2.02 2.62
CA LEU A 35 -0.97 -1.02 3.04
C LEU A 35 -1.04 -0.95 4.58
N TYR A 36 -1.01 0.26 5.10
CA TYR A 36 -1.22 0.59 6.50
C TYR A 36 -2.40 1.56 6.64
N GLN A 37 -3.19 1.38 7.69
CA GLN A 37 -4.25 2.28 8.13
C GLN A 37 -3.85 2.90 9.47
N ARG A 38 -4.22 4.16 9.68
CA ARG A 38 -4.06 4.87 10.94
C ARG A 38 -5.30 5.71 11.18
N ASP A 39 -5.94 5.51 12.32
CA ASP A 39 -7.03 6.36 12.78
C ASP A 39 -6.51 7.48 13.70
N ASN A 40 -7.33 8.52 13.86
CA ASN A 40 -7.04 9.66 14.75
C ASN A 40 -7.31 9.37 16.25
N ILE A 41 -7.71 8.14 16.61
CA ILE A 41 -8.03 7.74 17.99
C ILE A 41 -6.82 7.06 18.64
N ILE A 42 -6.35 5.96 18.05
CA ILE A 42 -5.21 5.17 18.52
C ILE A 42 -3.90 5.75 17.97
N MET A 43 -3.94 6.41 16.81
CA MET A 43 -2.78 7.05 16.18
C MET A 43 -1.61 6.09 15.85
N GLU A 44 -1.86 4.79 15.81
CA GLU A 44 -0.88 3.77 15.42
C GLU A 44 -1.07 3.37 13.95
N ASN A 45 0.05 3.05 13.28
CA ASN A 45 0.00 2.50 11.93
C ASN A 45 -0.29 0.99 12.00
N LYS A 46 -1.52 0.60 11.72
CA LYS A 46 -1.95 -0.79 11.65
C LYS A 46 -1.71 -1.33 10.24
N LYS A 47 -1.00 -2.46 10.16
CA LYS A 47 -0.82 -3.18 8.89
C LYS A 47 -2.14 -3.82 8.46
N MET A 48 -2.56 -3.58 7.23
CA MET A 48 -3.74 -4.21 6.65
C MET A 48 -3.42 -5.64 6.20
N LEU A 49 -4.37 -6.56 6.39
CA LEU A 49 -4.23 -7.95 5.98
C LEU A 49 -4.71 -8.12 4.54
N CYS A 50 -3.78 -8.10 3.60
CA CYS A 50 -4.04 -8.16 2.16
C CYS A 50 -3.88 -9.56 1.58
N LYS A 51 -4.74 -9.91 0.63
CA LYS A 51 -4.64 -11.12 -0.19
C LYS A 51 -4.80 -10.76 -1.66
N HIS A 52 -4.09 -11.50 -2.51
CA HIS A 52 -4.25 -11.39 -3.96
C HIS A 52 -5.64 -11.88 -4.36
N GLN A 53 -6.38 -11.06 -5.10
CA GLN A 53 -7.67 -11.45 -5.64
C GLN A 53 -7.43 -12.30 -6.89
N THR A 54 -7.57 -13.62 -6.73
CA THR A 54 -7.35 -14.61 -7.80
C THR A 54 -8.60 -14.92 -8.62
N GLU A 55 -9.78 -14.43 -8.21
CA GLU A 55 -11.04 -14.70 -8.89
C GLU A 55 -11.33 -13.72 -10.03
N LYS A 56 -11.63 -14.33 -11.19
CA LYS A 56 -12.16 -13.92 -12.50
C LYS A 56 -13.17 -12.74 -12.59
N TYR A 57 -13.30 -11.86 -11.61
CA TYR A 57 -14.32 -10.81 -11.58
C TYR A 57 -13.94 -9.52 -12.34
N LEU A 58 -12.72 -9.41 -12.85
CA LEU A 58 -12.30 -8.31 -13.71
C LEU A 58 -11.93 -8.85 -15.08
N HIS A 59 -12.90 -8.87 -15.99
CA HIS A 59 -12.66 -9.06 -17.43
C HIS A 59 -11.90 -7.89 -18.08
N GLU A 60 -11.47 -6.89 -17.30
CA GLU A 60 -11.01 -5.59 -17.79
C GLU A 60 -9.61 -5.20 -17.34
N ALA A 61 -9.04 -5.87 -16.33
CA ALA A 61 -7.70 -5.53 -15.90
C ALA A 61 -6.69 -6.31 -16.74
N PRO A 62 -5.77 -5.64 -17.46
CA PRO A 62 -4.70 -6.32 -18.16
C PRO A 62 -3.90 -7.19 -17.17
N ASP A 63 -3.37 -8.33 -17.63
CA ASP A 63 -2.51 -9.25 -16.86
C ASP A 63 -1.29 -8.56 -16.19
N SER A 64 -1.02 -7.29 -16.54
CA SER A 64 0.02 -6.46 -15.97
C SER A 64 -0.29 -5.85 -14.60
N TYR A 65 -1.50 -6.05 -14.04
CA TYR A 65 -1.90 -5.53 -12.72
C TYR A 65 -2.27 -6.63 -11.71
N VAL A 66 -1.76 -6.48 -10.49
CA VAL A 66 -2.07 -7.29 -9.32
C VAL A 66 -3.18 -6.61 -8.53
N HIS A 67 -4.22 -7.35 -8.16
CA HIS A 67 -5.35 -6.84 -7.40
C HIS A 67 -5.29 -7.34 -5.97
N TRP A 68 -5.44 -6.42 -5.03
CA TRP A 68 -5.36 -6.70 -3.61
C TRP A 68 -6.67 -6.39 -2.94
N VAL A 69 -7.16 -7.33 -2.13
CA VAL A 69 -8.24 -7.10 -1.17
C VAL A 69 -7.66 -7.20 0.23
N CYS A 70 -7.84 -6.16 1.02
CA CYS A 70 -7.28 -6.01 2.34
C CYS A 70 -8.36 -5.80 3.38
N HIS A 71 -8.17 -6.37 4.56
CA HIS A 71 -9.08 -6.23 5.67
C HIS A 71 -8.35 -5.80 6.94
N THR A 72 -9.06 -5.06 7.79
CA THR A 72 -8.71 -4.88 9.20
C THR A 72 -9.97 -4.91 10.05
N ILE A 73 -9.78 -5.29 11.31
CA ILE A 73 -10.84 -5.28 12.32
C ILE A 73 -10.60 -4.06 13.20
N THR A 74 -11.63 -3.28 13.42
CA THR A 74 -11.62 -2.09 14.28
C THR A 74 -13.01 -1.84 14.81
N ASN A 75 -13.10 -1.20 15.96
CA ASN A 75 -14.39 -0.76 16.54
C ASN A 75 -14.47 0.78 16.57
N ASN A 76 -13.48 1.45 16.00
CA ASN A 76 -13.35 2.90 15.99
C ASN A 76 -14.14 3.48 14.81
N PHE A 77 -15.48 3.46 14.91
CA PHE A 77 -16.36 4.09 13.92
C PHE A 77 -17.09 5.26 14.57
N GLY A 78 -17.24 6.34 13.82
CA GLY A 78 -17.93 7.52 14.32
C GLY A 78 -17.82 8.67 13.33
N ILE A 79 -18.73 9.63 13.47
CA ILE A 79 -18.60 10.91 12.77
C ILE A 79 -17.35 11.62 13.34
N GLY A 80 -16.43 12.03 12.47
CA GLY A 80 -15.17 12.68 12.85
C GLY A 80 -14.02 11.72 13.15
N VAL A 81 -14.19 10.42 12.90
CA VAL A 81 -13.04 9.49 12.83
C VAL A 81 -12.41 9.62 11.45
N ASP A 82 -11.14 10.00 11.43
CA ASP A 82 -10.37 10.15 10.20
C ASP A 82 -9.41 8.96 10.03
N ASP A 83 -9.52 8.29 8.88
CA ASP A 83 -8.60 7.22 8.48
C ASP A 83 -7.57 7.73 7.48
N THR A 84 -6.29 7.61 7.85
CA THR A 84 -5.16 7.84 6.96
C THR A 84 -4.60 6.52 6.46
N TYR A 85 -4.41 6.41 5.14
CA TYR A 85 -3.84 5.23 4.50
C TYR A 85 -2.45 5.52 3.93
N SER A 86 -1.52 4.59 4.11
CA SER A 86 -0.17 4.73 3.58
C SER A 86 0.37 3.41 3.04
N PHE A 87 1.20 3.51 2.00
CA PHE A 87 1.90 2.37 1.43
C PHE A 87 3.37 2.43 1.82
N LYS A 88 3.91 1.32 2.34
CA LYS A 88 5.34 1.19 2.63
C LYS A 88 5.93 -0.04 1.92
N PRO A 89 7.17 0.04 1.42
CA PRO A 89 7.88 -1.13 0.90
C PRO A 89 7.90 -2.29 1.90
N ASN A 90 7.78 -3.51 1.40
CA ASN A 90 7.86 -4.73 2.20
C ASN A 90 9.30 -5.07 2.66
N LYS A 91 10.29 -4.32 2.17
CA LYS A 91 11.71 -4.44 2.51
C LYS A 91 12.34 -3.06 2.65
N MET A 92 13.37 -2.93 3.48
CA MET A 92 14.18 -1.72 3.47
C MET A 92 14.93 -1.61 2.14
N LEU A 93 14.81 -0.47 1.47
CA LEU A 93 15.59 -0.18 0.28
C LEU A 93 16.91 0.45 0.73
N GLN A 94 18.01 -0.29 0.64
CA GLN A 94 19.33 0.31 0.75
C GLN A 94 19.65 0.96 -0.59
N ALA A 95 19.80 2.28 -0.60
CA ALA A 95 20.37 2.99 -1.73
C ALA A 95 21.89 3.04 -1.52
N GLU A 96 22.64 2.32 -2.34
CA GLU A 96 24.09 2.48 -2.41
C GLU A 96 24.39 3.76 -3.20
N LEU A 97 24.90 4.78 -2.51
CA LEU A 97 25.38 5.99 -3.16
C LEU A 97 26.84 5.77 -3.56
N ASN A 98 27.07 5.38 -4.82
CA ASN A 98 28.41 5.32 -5.40
C ASN A 98 28.91 6.75 -5.66
N VAL A 99 29.44 7.41 -4.64
CA VAL A 99 30.10 8.71 -4.78
C VAL A 99 31.55 8.49 -5.17
N ASP A 100 31.90 8.83 -6.40
CA ASP A 100 33.29 8.89 -6.83
C ASP A 100 33.91 10.23 -6.37
N LEU A 101 34.57 10.19 -5.20
CA LEU A 101 35.03 11.39 -4.48
C LEU A 101 36.28 12.08 -5.08
N PHE A 102 36.85 11.59 -6.18
CA PHE A 102 38.12 12.14 -6.67
C PHE A 102 38.21 12.28 -8.20
N ARG A 103 37.51 13.26 -8.76
CA ARG A 103 37.90 13.82 -10.07
C ARG A 103 38.95 14.92 -9.85
N LYS A 104 40.23 14.52 -9.89
CA LYS A 104 41.40 15.39 -9.72
C LYS A 104 41.31 16.65 -10.59
N GLY A 105 41.46 17.83 -9.98
CA GLY A 105 41.99 19.01 -10.66
C GLY A 105 43.45 18.73 -11.02
N LYS A 106 43.75 18.72 -12.31
CA LYS A 106 45.10 18.87 -12.85
C LYS A 106 45.25 20.35 -13.15
N ASP A 107 46.05 21.04 -12.35
CA ASP A 107 46.77 22.25 -12.77
C ASP A 107 48.27 21.92 -12.72
#